data_AF-A0A0S7EID2-F1
#
_entry.id   AF-A0A0S7EID2-F1
#
_cell.length_a   1.000
_cell.length_b   1.000
_cell.length_c   1.000
_cell.angle_alpha   90.00
_cell.angle_beta   90.00
_cell.angle_gamma   90.00
#
_symmetry.space_group_name_H-M   'P 1'
#
loop_
_entity.id
_entity.type
_entity.pdbx_description
1 polymer ?
#
loop_
_entity_poly.entity_id
_entity_poly.type
_entity_poly.pdbx_seq_one_letter_code
_entity_poly.pdbx_strand_id
1 'polypeptide(L)'
;GAESSREEDPPAVRMQSTANYLWLISDLLGQGATANVYRGRHKKTGDLYAVKVFNNLSFLRPLDVQMREFEVLKKLNHKNIVKLFAVEEETNARHKVLVMEYCPCGSLYTVLEESTNAYGLPEDEFLIVLHDVVAGMNHLREYGIVHRDIKPGNIMRVIGEDGRSVYKLTDFGA
;
A
#
# COMPACT_ATOMS: atom_id res chain seq x y z
N GLY A 1 -15.58 52.29 7.00
CA GLY A 1 -16.27 51.15 7.63
C GLY A 1 -15.71 49.90 6.97
N ALA A 2 -15.22 48.97 7.79
CA ALA A 2 -14.37 47.85 7.39
C ALA A 2 -14.98 46.96 6.29
N GLU A 3 -14.16 46.62 5.29
CA GLU A 3 -14.40 45.51 4.38
C GLU A 3 -14.26 44.20 5.15
N SER A 4 -15.35 43.45 5.27
CA SER A 4 -15.33 42.12 5.86
C SER A 4 -14.65 41.16 4.90
N SER A 5 -13.40 40.81 5.19
CA SER A 5 -12.73 39.64 4.64
C SER A 5 -13.60 38.40 4.93
N ARG A 6 -14.21 37.83 3.89
CA ARG A 6 -14.82 36.50 3.98
C ARG A 6 -13.66 35.51 4.12
N GLU A 7 -13.48 34.95 5.30
CA GLU A 7 -12.69 33.73 5.47
C GLU A 7 -13.30 32.66 4.56
N GLU A 8 -12.54 32.18 3.58
CA GLU A 8 -12.91 30.99 2.83
C GLU A 8 -12.90 29.81 3.81
N ASP A 9 -14.04 29.10 3.91
CA ASP A 9 -14.11 27.84 4.65
C ASP A 9 -12.99 26.91 4.16
N PRO A 10 -12.24 26.25 5.06
CA PRO A 10 -11.23 25.29 4.65
C PRO A 10 -11.87 24.21 3.76
N PRO A 11 -11.18 23.72 2.71
CA PRO A 11 -11.74 22.72 1.82
C PRO A 11 -12.21 21.53 2.65
N ALA A 12 -13.50 21.20 2.54
CA ALA A 12 -14.13 20.15 3.34
C ALA A 12 -13.25 18.89 3.33
N VAL A 13 -12.79 18.48 4.52
CA VAL A 13 -11.97 17.29 4.69
C VAL A 13 -12.78 16.09 4.18
N ARG A 14 -12.46 15.64 2.97
CA ARG A 14 -13.25 14.62 2.28
C ARG A 14 -12.82 13.25 2.81
N MET A 15 -13.55 12.79 3.82
CA MET A 15 -13.37 11.48 4.44
C MET A 15 -14.12 10.41 3.66
N GLN A 16 -13.52 9.24 3.53
CA GLN A 16 -14.14 8.03 2.98
C GLN A 16 -14.08 6.92 4.02
N SER A 17 -14.97 5.93 3.88
CA SER A 17 -15.01 4.82 4.84
C SER A 17 -15.67 3.57 4.27
N THR A 18 -15.38 2.45 4.91
CA THR A 18 -16.07 1.17 4.76
C THR A 18 -16.85 0.86 6.04
N ALA A 19 -17.33 -0.38 6.20
CA ALA A 19 -17.95 -0.82 7.45
C ALA A 19 -17.04 -0.59 8.66
N ASN A 20 -15.76 -0.98 8.58
CA ASN A 20 -14.85 -0.98 9.73
C ASN A 20 -13.66 -0.02 9.62
N TYR A 21 -13.40 0.60 8.46
CA TYR A 21 -12.22 1.45 8.25
C TYR A 21 -12.60 2.83 7.75
N LEU A 22 -11.77 3.84 8.01
CA LEU A 22 -11.90 5.19 7.47
C LEU A 22 -10.54 5.74 7.05
N TRP A 23 -10.53 6.64 6.07
CA TRP A 23 -9.34 7.34 5.60
C TRP A 23 -9.71 8.73 5.07
N LEU A 24 -8.72 9.63 5.08
CA LEU A 24 -8.85 10.95 4.47
C LEU A 24 -8.28 10.90 3.05
N ILE A 25 -8.92 11.57 2.09
CA ILE A 25 -8.38 11.64 0.72
C ILE A 25 -7.03 12.36 0.68
N SER A 26 -6.75 13.25 1.66
CA SER A 26 -5.45 13.92 1.81
C SER A 26 -4.33 12.98 2.28
N ASP A 27 -4.67 11.84 2.88
CA ASP A 27 -3.73 10.87 3.44
C ASP A 27 -3.28 9.86 2.36
N LEU A 28 -2.93 10.35 1.18
CA LEU A 28 -2.49 9.53 0.05
C LEU A 28 -1.07 8.98 0.30
N LEU A 29 -0.91 7.67 0.19
CA LEU A 29 0.37 6.97 0.27
C LEU A 29 0.95 6.64 -1.11
N GLY A 30 0.09 6.38 -2.09
CA GLY A 30 0.52 6.03 -3.44
C GLY A 30 -0.61 6.16 -4.46
N GLN A 31 -0.25 6.54 -5.68
CA GLN A 31 -1.19 6.71 -6.79
C GLN A 31 -0.76 5.81 -7.95
N GLY A 32 -1.70 5.00 -8.42
CA GLY A 32 -1.52 4.12 -9.58
C GLY A 32 -2.60 4.33 -10.63
N ALA A 33 -2.41 3.71 -11.79
CA ALA A 33 -3.37 3.82 -12.90
C ALA A 33 -4.75 3.23 -12.56
N THR A 34 -4.79 2.20 -11.71
CA THR A 34 -6.01 1.42 -11.40
C THR A 34 -6.50 1.61 -9.96
N ALA A 35 -5.69 2.18 -9.08
CA ALA A 35 -6.04 2.35 -7.67
C ALA A 35 -5.21 3.46 -7.02
N ASN A 36 -5.77 4.00 -5.94
CA ASN A 36 -5.04 4.85 -5.00
C ASN A 36 -4.90 4.11 -3.67
N VAL A 37 -3.79 4.35 -2.96
CA VAL A 37 -3.55 3.78 -1.63
C VAL A 37 -3.53 4.91 -0.63
N TYR A 38 -4.34 4.80 0.41
CA TYR A 38 -4.47 5.80 1.48
C TYR A 38 -4.02 5.24 2.82
N ARG A 39 -3.54 6.10 3.71
CA ARG A 39 -3.39 5.76 5.12
C ARG A 39 -4.77 5.82 5.76
N GLY A 40 -5.24 4.69 6.26
CA GLY A 40 -6.51 4.55 6.94
C GLY A 40 -6.36 4.08 8.37
N ARG A 41 -7.48 4.08 9.10
CA ARG A 41 -7.58 3.58 10.47
C ARG A 41 -8.77 2.66 10.62
N HIS A 42 -8.62 1.64 11.47
CA HIS A 42 -9.77 0.85 11.92
C HIS A 42 -10.62 1.68 12.90
N LYS A 43 -11.93 1.74 12.67
CA LYS A 43 -12.88 2.61 13.37
C LYS A 43 -12.94 2.37 14.88
N LYS A 44 -12.74 1.13 15.32
CA LYS A 44 -12.86 0.76 16.74
C LYS A 44 -11.53 0.82 17.49
N THR A 45 -10.44 0.39 16.85
CA THR A 45 -9.14 0.24 17.53
C THR A 45 -8.20 1.42 17.29
N GLY A 46 -8.43 2.19 16.22
CA GLY A 46 -7.55 3.31 15.83
C GLY A 46 -6.26 2.89 15.12
N ASP A 47 -6.00 1.58 15.00
CA ASP A 47 -4.84 1.00 14.34
C ASP A 47 -4.74 1.44 12.88
N LEU A 48 -3.52 1.63 12.41
CA LEU A 48 -3.20 2.14 11.08
C LEU A 48 -3.12 1.04 10.03
N TYR A 49 -3.63 1.33 8.84
CA TYR A 49 -3.64 0.43 7.68
C TYR A 49 -3.37 1.18 6.39
N ALA A 50 -2.91 0.46 5.36
CA ALA A 50 -2.92 0.94 3.99
C ALA A 50 -4.21 0.47 3.31
N VAL A 51 -5.01 1.40 2.78
CA VAL A 51 -6.30 1.12 2.13
C VAL A 51 -6.17 1.37 0.63
N LYS A 52 -6.16 0.30 -0.16
CA LYS A 52 -6.15 0.37 -1.63
C LYS A 52 -7.58 0.47 -2.14
N VAL A 53 -7.90 1.60 -2.77
CA VAL A 53 -9.21 1.91 -3.33
C VAL A 53 -9.10 1.90 -4.85
N PHE A 54 -9.83 0.98 -5.50
CA PHE A 54 -9.86 0.87 -6.95
C PHE A 54 -10.68 2.00 -7.58
N ASN A 55 -10.19 2.54 -8.70
CA ASN A 55 -10.85 3.64 -9.41
C ASN A 55 -11.81 3.14 -10.50
N ASN A 56 -12.58 4.04 -11.14
CA ASN A 56 -13.55 3.67 -12.17
C ASN A 56 -12.91 2.95 -13.38
N LEU A 57 -11.67 3.31 -13.73
CA LEU A 57 -10.94 2.67 -14.83
C LEU A 57 -10.66 1.19 -14.55
N SER A 58 -10.48 0.83 -13.28
CA SER A 58 -10.26 -0.55 -12.87
C SER A 58 -11.44 -1.46 -13.22
N PHE A 59 -12.69 -0.93 -13.18
CA PHE A 59 -13.92 -1.67 -13.48
C PHE A 59 -14.16 -1.89 -14.96
N LEU A 60 -13.42 -1.18 -15.83
CA LEU A 60 -13.42 -1.42 -17.28
C LEU A 60 -12.62 -2.68 -17.64
N ARG A 61 -11.79 -3.20 -16.73
CA ARG A 61 -11.01 -4.41 -16.94
C ARG A 61 -11.92 -5.65 -16.82
N PRO A 62 -11.56 -6.77 -17.46
CA PRO A 62 -12.24 -8.05 -17.22
C PRO A 62 -12.31 -8.42 -15.72
N LEU A 63 -13.42 -9.05 -15.29
CA LEU A 63 -13.68 -9.33 -13.87
C LEU A 63 -12.61 -10.23 -13.24
N ASP A 64 -12.09 -11.19 -13.99
CA ASP A 64 -10.98 -12.06 -13.59
C ASP A 64 -9.70 -11.25 -13.30
N VAL A 65 -9.41 -10.23 -14.10
CA VAL A 65 -8.29 -9.30 -13.86
C VAL A 65 -8.54 -8.42 -12.63
N GLN A 66 -9.79 -7.97 -12.41
CA GLN A 66 -10.15 -7.21 -11.22
C GLN A 66 -9.99 -8.03 -9.93
N MET A 67 -10.37 -9.30 -9.97
CA MET A 67 -10.36 -10.21 -8.82
C MET A 67 -8.99 -10.82 -8.55
N ARG A 68 -8.09 -10.83 -9.54
CA ARG A 68 -6.76 -11.45 -9.45
C ARG A 68 -5.97 -11.04 -8.21
N GLU A 69 -5.86 -9.73 -7.97
CA GLU A 69 -5.07 -9.21 -6.85
C GLU A 69 -5.60 -9.70 -5.51
N PHE A 70 -6.92 -9.74 -5.36
CA PHE A 70 -7.58 -10.28 -4.17
C PHE A 70 -7.31 -11.78 -3.98
N GLU A 71 -7.52 -12.58 -5.03
CA GLU A 71 -7.34 -14.05 -4.97
C GLU A 71 -5.88 -14.44 -4.73
N VAL A 72 -4.93 -13.64 -5.24
CA VAL A 72 -3.50 -13.78 -4.95
C VAL A 72 -3.22 -13.48 -3.48
N LEU A 73 -3.55 -12.28 -3.02
CA LEU A 73 -3.22 -11.83 -1.66
C LEU A 73 -3.88 -12.69 -0.57
N LYS A 74 -5.07 -13.24 -0.83
CA LYS A 74 -5.76 -14.15 0.11
C LYS A 74 -5.00 -15.45 0.38
N LYS A 75 -4.15 -15.89 -0.55
CA LYS A 75 -3.37 -17.14 -0.42
C LYS A 75 -2.00 -16.90 0.23
N LEU A 76 -1.53 -15.66 0.27
CA LEU A 76 -0.18 -15.32 0.69
C LEU A 76 -0.15 -14.96 2.18
N ASN A 77 0.78 -15.57 2.91
CA ASN A 77 1.05 -15.23 4.30
C ASN A 77 2.53 -15.48 4.60
N HIS A 78 3.35 -14.44 4.46
CA HIS A 78 4.79 -14.53 4.63
C HIS A 78 5.36 -13.19 5.08
N LYS A 79 6.46 -13.21 5.85
CA LYS A 79 7.06 -11.99 6.42
C LYS A 79 7.50 -10.97 5.37
N ASN A 80 7.86 -11.43 4.17
CA ASN A 80 8.30 -10.60 3.04
C ASN A 80 7.19 -10.31 2.02
N ILE A 81 5.92 -10.46 2.41
CA ILE A 81 4.74 -10.07 1.62
C ILE A 81 3.90 -9.12 2.49
N VAL A 82 3.46 -8.00 1.94
CA VAL A 82 2.55 -7.09 2.65
C VAL A 82 1.24 -7.83 2.93
N LYS A 83 0.85 -7.88 4.22
CA LYS A 83 -0.30 -8.66 4.66
C LYS A 83 -1.62 -8.02 4.22
N LEU A 84 -2.50 -8.81 3.63
CA LEU A 84 -3.91 -8.46 3.46
C LEU A 84 -4.67 -8.80 4.75
N PHE A 85 -5.37 -7.82 5.32
CA PHE A 85 -6.19 -7.99 6.53
C PHE A 85 -7.66 -8.23 6.20
N ALA A 86 -8.21 -7.44 5.28
CA ALA A 86 -9.62 -7.50 4.95
C ALA A 86 -9.88 -7.01 3.52
N VAL A 87 -11.03 -7.42 2.99
CA VAL A 87 -11.63 -6.81 1.82
C VAL A 87 -13.02 -6.34 2.19
N GLU A 88 -13.26 -5.06 1.99
CA GLU A 88 -14.53 -4.41 2.31
C GLU A 88 -15.03 -3.61 1.10
N GLU A 89 -16.20 -3.02 1.23
CA GLU A 89 -16.77 -2.12 0.23
C GLU A 89 -16.80 -0.69 0.78
N GLU A 90 -16.42 0.27 -0.07
CA GLU A 90 -16.56 1.69 0.25
C GLU A 90 -18.04 2.07 0.31
N THR A 91 -18.40 2.87 1.32
CA THR A 91 -19.80 3.11 1.71
C THR A 91 -20.62 3.77 0.61
N ASN A 92 -20.04 4.67 -0.19
CA ASN A 92 -20.77 5.49 -1.16
C ASN A 92 -20.78 4.90 -2.57
N ALA A 93 -19.62 4.43 -3.04
CA ALA A 93 -19.39 3.94 -4.39
C ALA A 93 -19.53 2.40 -4.49
N ARG A 94 -19.56 1.68 -3.36
CA ARG A 94 -19.56 0.21 -3.28
C ARG A 94 -18.38 -0.43 -4.01
N HIS A 95 -17.29 0.30 -4.19
CA HIS A 95 -16.07 -0.25 -4.73
C HIS A 95 -15.41 -1.13 -3.69
N LYS A 96 -14.89 -2.29 -4.11
CA LYS A 96 -14.05 -3.10 -3.24
C LYS A 96 -12.81 -2.32 -2.85
N VAL A 97 -12.38 -2.48 -1.60
CA VAL A 97 -11.13 -1.95 -1.08
C VAL A 97 -10.33 -3.07 -0.45
N LEU A 98 -9.00 -3.00 -0.59
CA LEU A 98 -8.10 -3.91 0.11
C LEU A 98 -7.54 -3.18 1.32
N VAL A 99 -7.71 -3.78 2.49
CA VAL A 99 -7.12 -3.29 3.74
C VAL A 99 -5.86 -4.09 4.01
N MET A 100 -4.72 -3.42 4.00
CA MET A 100 -3.40 -4.02 4.04
C MET A 100 -2.57 -3.48 5.20
N GLU A 101 -1.52 -4.19 5.54
CA GLU A 101 -0.48 -3.73 6.46
C GLU A 101 0.05 -2.35 6.04
N TYR A 102 0.08 -1.41 6.98
CA TYR A 102 0.71 -0.12 6.77
C TYR A 102 2.22 -0.22 7.02
N CYS A 103 3.02 0.15 6.01
CA CYS A 103 4.48 0.18 6.10
C CYS A 103 4.95 1.64 6.25
N PRO A 104 5.24 2.14 7.46
CA PRO A 104 5.47 3.56 7.71
C PRO A 104 6.78 4.09 7.12
N CYS A 105 7.75 3.22 6.82
CA CYS A 105 9.06 3.61 6.28
C CYS A 105 9.07 3.75 4.75
N GLY A 106 7.91 3.71 4.11
CA GLY A 106 7.79 3.86 2.67
C GLY A 106 8.32 2.65 1.90
N SER A 107 8.84 2.91 0.70
CA SER A 107 9.31 1.87 -0.22
C SER A 107 10.84 1.92 -0.37
N LEU A 108 11.42 0.87 -0.94
CA LEU A 108 12.83 0.85 -1.34
C LEU A 108 13.15 1.98 -2.32
N TYR A 109 12.19 2.39 -3.16
CA TYR A 109 12.35 3.59 -4.00
C TYR A 109 12.65 4.83 -3.15
N THR A 110 11.88 5.06 -2.08
CA THR A 110 12.09 6.19 -1.17
C THR A 110 13.47 6.14 -0.52
N VAL A 111 13.95 4.96 -0.13
CA VAL A 111 15.29 4.77 0.44
C VAL A 111 16.38 5.09 -0.58
N LEU A 112 16.21 4.67 -1.84
CA LEU A 112 17.20 4.91 -2.90
C LEU A 112 17.27 6.38 -3.34
N GLU A 113 16.21 7.15 -3.15
CA GLU A 113 16.20 8.60 -3.42
C GLU A 113 16.93 9.43 -2.36
N GLU A 114 17.30 8.85 -1.21
CA GLU A 114 18.11 9.53 -0.20
C GLU A 114 19.51 9.81 -0.75
N SER A 115 20.01 11.03 -0.57
CA SER A 115 21.30 11.46 -1.12
C SER A 115 22.49 10.63 -0.62
N THR A 116 22.37 10.02 0.56
CA THR A 116 23.33 9.07 1.14
C THR A 116 23.45 7.78 0.33
N ASN A 117 22.40 7.42 -0.41
CA ASN A 117 22.32 6.19 -1.22
C ASN A 117 22.47 6.48 -2.73
N ALA A 118 22.88 7.69 -3.12
CA ALA A 118 23.00 8.10 -4.52
C ALA A 118 23.95 7.22 -5.35
N TYR A 119 24.88 6.51 -4.69
CA TYR A 119 25.84 5.59 -5.32
C TYR A 119 25.61 4.12 -4.93
N GLY A 120 24.43 3.81 -4.40
CA GLY A 120 24.07 2.47 -3.93
C GLY A 120 23.88 2.43 -2.41
N LEU A 121 23.25 1.35 -1.97
CA LEU A 121 23.05 1.09 -0.55
C LEU A 121 24.36 0.64 0.12
N PRO A 122 24.51 0.90 1.43
CA PRO A 122 25.44 0.15 2.28
C PRO A 122 25.29 -1.36 2.09
N GLU A 123 26.40 -2.09 2.14
CA GLU A 123 26.43 -3.53 1.85
C GLU A 123 25.52 -4.34 2.79
N ASP A 124 25.47 -3.97 4.07
CA ASP A 124 24.61 -4.58 5.07
C ASP A 124 23.12 -4.44 4.73
N GLU A 125 22.68 -3.23 4.35
CA GLU A 125 21.29 -3.00 3.92
C GLU A 125 21.00 -3.70 2.59
N PHE A 126 21.94 -3.70 1.65
CA PHE A 126 21.81 -4.42 0.39
C PHE A 126 21.60 -5.92 0.59
N LEU A 127 22.33 -6.55 1.51
CA LEU A 127 22.17 -7.96 1.83
C LEU A 127 20.79 -8.25 2.45
N ILE A 128 20.24 -7.34 3.24
CA ILE A 128 18.86 -7.44 3.76
C ILE A 128 17.85 -7.37 2.62
N VAL A 129 17.98 -6.39 1.72
CA VAL A 129 17.13 -6.28 0.51
C VAL A 129 17.18 -7.56 -0.30
N LEU A 130 18.38 -8.06 -0.60
CA LEU A 130 18.60 -9.27 -1.39
C LEU A 130 17.91 -10.47 -0.74
N HIS A 131 18.17 -10.72 0.54
CA HIS A 131 17.58 -11.82 1.29
C HIS A 131 16.05 -11.76 1.25
N ASP A 132 15.47 -10.61 1.58
CA ASP A 132 14.03 -10.46 1.74
C ASP A 132 13.26 -10.49 0.42
N VAL A 133 13.80 -9.86 -0.63
CA VAL A 133 13.21 -9.93 -1.97
C VAL A 133 13.24 -11.37 -2.50
N VAL A 134 14.36 -12.08 -2.32
CA VAL A 134 14.47 -13.49 -2.74
C VAL A 134 13.51 -14.37 -1.95
N ALA A 135 13.41 -14.20 -0.62
CA ALA A 135 12.49 -14.95 0.22
C ALA A 135 11.01 -14.70 -0.16
N GLY A 136 10.64 -13.44 -0.38
CA GLY A 136 9.31 -13.09 -0.89
C GLY A 136 9.01 -13.72 -2.25
N MET A 137 9.98 -13.69 -3.17
CA MET A 137 9.85 -14.29 -4.49
C MET A 137 9.74 -15.82 -4.47
N ASN A 138 10.51 -16.48 -3.61
CA ASN A 138 10.41 -17.92 -3.42
C ASN A 138 9.01 -18.29 -2.92
N HIS A 139 8.46 -17.54 -1.96
CA HIS A 139 7.10 -17.76 -1.49
C HIS A 139 6.06 -17.60 -2.60
N LEU A 140 6.18 -16.59 -3.48
CA LEU A 140 5.29 -16.46 -4.63
C LEU A 140 5.39 -17.67 -5.56
N ARG A 141 6.61 -18.16 -5.80
CA ARG A 141 6.86 -19.33 -6.63
C ARG A 141 6.22 -20.60 -6.08
N GLU A 142 6.27 -20.82 -4.77
CA GLU A 142 5.63 -21.97 -4.08
C GLU A 142 4.12 -22.03 -4.33
N TYR A 143 3.47 -20.87 -4.48
CA TYR A 143 2.04 -20.75 -4.79
C TYR A 143 1.73 -20.62 -6.29
N GLY A 144 2.75 -20.75 -7.16
CA GLY A 144 2.59 -20.63 -8.61
C GLY A 144 2.23 -19.22 -9.08
N ILE A 145 2.59 -18.19 -8.30
CA ILE A 145 2.23 -16.79 -8.57
C ILE A 145 3.41 -16.08 -9.23
N VAL A 146 3.14 -15.36 -10.31
CA VAL A 146 4.10 -14.47 -10.97
C VAL A 146 3.65 -13.02 -10.76
N HIS A 147 4.50 -12.22 -10.11
CA HIS A 147 4.17 -10.83 -9.75
C HIS A 147 4.16 -9.87 -10.95
N ARG A 148 5.13 -10.01 -11.86
CA ARG A 148 5.28 -9.22 -13.11
C ARG A 148 5.60 -7.72 -13.00
N ASP A 149 5.62 -7.14 -11.80
CA ASP A 149 5.87 -5.70 -11.61
C ASP A 149 6.74 -5.43 -10.37
N ILE A 150 7.83 -6.19 -10.25
CA ILE A 150 8.78 -6.00 -9.14
C ILE A 150 9.72 -4.87 -9.51
N LYS A 151 9.70 -3.85 -8.67
CA LYS A 151 10.50 -2.63 -8.77
C LYS A 151 10.62 -2.01 -7.38
N PRO A 152 11.58 -1.10 -7.14
CA PRO A 152 11.77 -0.49 -5.82
C PRO A 152 10.51 0.13 -5.20
N GLY A 153 9.60 0.68 -6.02
CA GLY A 153 8.34 1.26 -5.53
C GLY A 153 7.34 0.22 -4.97
N ASN A 154 7.48 -1.05 -5.33
CA ASN A 154 6.62 -2.16 -4.89
C ASN A 154 7.31 -3.05 -3.85
N ILE A 155 8.42 -2.60 -3.29
CA ILE A 155 9.15 -3.25 -2.20
C ILE A 155 9.05 -2.32 -0.99
N MET A 156 8.16 -2.63 -0.06
CA MET A 156 7.91 -1.84 1.14
C MET A 156 8.97 -2.11 2.19
N ARG A 157 9.27 -1.11 3.02
CA ARG A 157 10.18 -1.21 4.16
C ARG A 157 9.41 -1.07 5.47
N VAL A 158 9.72 -1.94 6.42
CA VAL A 158 9.34 -1.80 7.85
C VAL A 158 10.57 -2.00 8.72
N ILE A 159 10.50 -1.56 9.97
CA ILE A 159 11.54 -1.83 10.98
C ILE A 159 11.10 -3.04 11.80
N GLY A 160 11.94 -4.07 11.85
CA GLY A 160 11.75 -5.26 12.67
C GLY A 160 11.95 -4.96 14.16
N GLU A 161 11.59 -5.91 15.01
CA GLU A 161 11.73 -5.79 16.47
C GLU A 161 13.19 -5.62 16.93
N ASP A 162 14.14 -6.10 16.14
CA ASP A 162 15.58 -5.96 16.35
C ASP A 162 16.17 -4.64 15.81
N GLY A 163 15.31 -3.75 15.29
CA GLY A 163 15.71 -2.46 14.73
C GLY A 163 16.22 -2.53 13.28
N ARG A 164 16.32 -3.71 12.67
CA ARG A 164 16.76 -3.85 11.28
C ARG A 164 15.60 -3.72 10.31
N SER A 165 15.93 -3.37 9.06
CA SER A 165 14.95 -3.34 7.98
C SER A 165 14.38 -4.73 7.71
N VAL A 166 13.10 -4.78 7.37
CA VAL A 166 12.45 -5.94 6.74
C VAL A 166 11.73 -5.43 5.49
N TYR A 167 12.02 -6.05 4.35
CA TYR A 167 11.42 -5.69 3.07
C TYR A 167 10.30 -6.64 2.68
N LYS A 168 9.23 -6.07 2.10
CA LYS A 168 8.00 -6.79 1.76
C LYS A 168 7.51 -6.44 0.36
N LEU A 169 7.14 -7.45 -0.43
CA LEU A 169 6.54 -7.26 -1.75
C LEU A 169 5.07 -6.86 -1.64
N THR A 170 4.62 -5.99 -2.54
CA THR A 170 3.23 -5.51 -2.64
C THR A 170 2.82 -5.22 -4.10
N ASP A 171 1.56 -4.83 -4.31
CA ASP A 171 0.99 -4.45 -5.61
C ASP A 171 0.94 -5.60 -6.64
N PHE A 172 0.09 -6.59 -6.36
CA PHE A 172 -0.09 -7.79 -7.20
C PHE A 172 -1.13 -7.59 -8.31
N GLY A 173 -1.37 -6.34 -8.72
CA GLY A 173 -2.40 -5.95 -9.69
C GLY A 173 -2.05 -6.18 -11.16
N ALA A 174 -0.81 -6.54 -11.46
CA ALA A 174 -0.28 -6.72 -12.82
C ALA A 174 -0.73 -8.01 -13.49
#